data_AF-A0A355CAF5-F1
#
_entry.id   AF-A0A355CAF5-F1
#
_cell.length_a   1.000
_cell.length_b   1.000
_cell.length_c   1.000
_cell.angle_alpha   90.00
_cell.angle_beta   90.00
_cell.angle_gamma   90.00
#
_symmetry.space_group_name_H-M   'P 1'
#
loop_
_entity.id
_entity.type
_entity.pdbx_description
1 polymer ?
#
loop_
_entity_poly.entity_id
_entity_poly.type
_entity_poly.pdbx_seq_one_letter_code
_entity_poly.pdbx_strand_id
1 'polypeptide(L)'
;MLTDITKTLYRRYFDTDPSPFISEAFLGLVENKTERLIRLMDEEEKSIGLILGLKDDILCSPFSAPFGGFHYTHEHVSYSVIFNYLSDLKLFVNEQGFKRVVITLPPNPYQNNMNAKFINAFVRLGFTMATPDIQNCVNLKKFDGNWTKNTVGQNCR
;
A
#
# COMPACT_ATOMS: atom_id res chain seq x y z
N MET A 1 -17.83 -7.51 -1.88
CA MET A 1 -17.39 -6.99 -3.20
C MET A 1 -16.77 -5.63 -3.02
N LEU A 2 -15.62 -5.36 -3.68
CA LEU A 2 -14.95 -4.06 -3.57
C LEU A 2 -15.71 -2.96 -4.31
N THR A 3 -15.84 -1.81 -3.66
CA THR A 3 -16.45 -0.61 -4.23
C THR A 3 -15.59 0.62 -3.92
N ASP A 4 -15.72 1.66 -4.75
CA ASP A 4 -15.13 2.97 -4.45
C ASP A 4 -16.02 3.71 -3.46
N ILE A 5 -15.52 3.89 -2.24
CA ILE A 5 -16.28 4.49 -1.15
C ILE A 5 -15.84 5.92 -0.85
N THR A 6 -16.74 6.69 -0.24
CA THR A 6 -16.42 8.07 0.14
C THR A 6 -15.27 8.13 1.15
N LYS A 7 -14.49 9.22 1.10
CA LYS A 7 -13.43 9.50 2.08
C LYS A 7 -13.92 9.37 3.52
N THR A 8 -15.08 9.94 3.83
CA THR A 8 -15.66 9.91 5.18
C THR A 8 -15.94 8.49 5.64
N LEU A 9 -16.51 7.65 4.77
CA LEU A 9 -16.78 6.26 5.11
C LEU A 9 -15.49 5.45 5.27
N TYR A 10 -14.51 5.64 4.36
CA TYR A 10 -13.23 4.93 4.41
C TYR A 10 -12.49 5.22 5.71
N ARG A 11 -12.40 6.50 6.09
CA ARG A 11 -11.70 6.95 7.31
C ARG A 11 -12.41 6.59 8.60
N ARG A 12 -13.65 6.13 8.56
CA ARG A 12 -14.32 5.53 9.73
C ARG A 12 -13.71 4.19 10.12
N TYR A 13 -13.14 3.46 9.16
CA TYR A 13 -12.53 2.13 9.38
C TYR A 13 -11.00 2.16 9.39
N PHE A 14 -10.41 3.13 8.68
CA PHE A 14 -8.97 3.34 8.59
C PHE A 14 -8.60 4.75 9.06
N ASP A 15 -8.66 4.94 10.37
CA ASP A 15 -8.41 6.21 11.06
C ASP A 15 -6.91 6.52 11.27
N THR A 16 -6.06 5.51 11.07
CA THR A 16 -4.61 5.59 11.19
C THR A 16 -3.93 5.18 9.88
N ASP A 17 -2.76 5.78 9.61
CA ASP A 17 -2.00 5.55 8.40
C ASP A 17 -0.70 4.77 8.71
N PRO A 18 -0.52 3.57 8.15
CA PRO A 18 0.72 2.80 8.26
C PRO A 18 1.95 3.52 7.69
N SER A 19 1.74 4.44 6.75
CA SER A 19 2.81 5.24 6.16
C SER A 19 2.33 6.65 5.80
N PRO A 20 3.24 7.65 5.76
CA PRO A 20 2.87 9.01 5.39
C PRO A 20 2.30 9.11 3.96
N PHE A 21 2.72 8.23 3.04
CA PHE A 21 2.34 8.30 1.62
C PHE A 21 0.89 7.89 1.32
N ILE A 22 0.20 7.27 2.26
CA ILE A 22 -1.23 6.91 2.15
C ILE A 22 -2.12 7.74 3.08
N SER A 23 -1.54 8.77 3.72
CA SER A 23 -2.26 9.70 4.59
C SER A 23 -3.05 10.74 3.80
N GLU A 24 -4.18 11.20 4.34
CA GLU A 24 -4.97 12.27 3.69
C GLU A 24 -4.16 13.56 3.51
N ALA A 25 -3.24 13.85 4.42
CA ALA A 25 -2.35 15.00 4.31
C ALA A 25 -1.46 14.90 3.06
N PHE A 26 -0.83 13.75 2.84
CA PHE A 26 -0.02 13.54 1.64
C PHE A 26 -0.88 13.45 0.37
N LEU A 27 -2.00 12.74 0.41
CA LEU A 27 -2.91 12.61 -0.74
C LEU A 27 -3.40 13.99 -1.21
N GLY A 28 -3.72 14.91 -0.30
CA GLY A 28 -4.08 16.29 -0.65
C GLY A 28 -2.96 17.08 -1.33
N LEU A 29 -1.69 16.73 -1.12
CA LEU A 29 -0.56 17.35 -1.82
C LEU A 29 -0.39 16.83 -3.26
N VAL A 30 -0.82 15.60 -3.53
CA VAL A 30 -0.57 14.90 -4.80
C VAL A 30 -1.83 14.57 -5.60
N GLU A 31 -3.02 14.94 -5.13
CA GLU A 31 -4.29 14.61 -5.80
C GLU A 31 -4.36 15.15 -7.22
N ASN A 32 -3.74 16.30 -7.49
CA ASN A 32 -3.63 16.88 -8.83
C ASN A 32 -2.71 16.10 -9.79
N LYS A 33 -2.01 15.07 -9.31
CA LYS A 33 -1.14 14.19 -10.12
C LYS A 33 -1.89 12.95 -10.64
N THR A 34 -3.16 12.81 -10.31
CA THR A 34 -4.03 11.71 -10.73
C THR A 34 -5.37 12.29 -11.22
N GLU A 35 -6.02 11.59 -12.14
CA GLU A 35 -7.33 12.00 -12.66
C GLU A 35 -8.42 11.85 -11.60
N ARG A 36 -8.29 10.83 -10.75
CA ARG A 36 -9.25 10.52 -9.70
C ARG A 36 -8.60 9.67 -8.62
N LEU A 37 -8.92 10.00 -7.37
CA LEU A 37 -8.65 9.15 -6.22
C LEU A 37 -9.77 8.13 -6.03
N ILE A 38 -9.40 6.87 -5.87
CA ILE A 38 -10.30 5.75 -5.59
C ILE A 38 -9.93 5.17 -4.23
N ARG A 39 -10.93 4.96 -3.38
CA ARG A 39 -10.80 4.36 -2.04
C ARG A 39 -11.56 3.04 -2.04
N LEU A 40 -10.85 1.95 -2.26
CA LEU A 40 -11.44 0.61 -2.35
C LEU A 40 -11.54 -0.05 -0.98
N MET A 41 -12.74 -0.51 -0.66
CA MET A 41 -13.03 -1.29 0.54
C MET A 41 -14.21 -2.24 0.23
N ASP A 42 -14.28 -3.35 0.93
CA ASP A 42 -15.48 -4.18 0.95
C ASP A 42 -16.40 -3.70 2.08
N GLU A 43 -17.68 -3.47 1.78
CA GLU A 43 -18.65 -3.02 2.79
C GLU A 43 -19.03 -4.11 3.81
N GLU A 44 -18.88 -5.39 3.48
CA GLU A 44 -19.11 -6.49 4.41
C GLU A 44 -17.82 -6.82 5.18
N GLU A 45 -16.70 -6.98 4.46
CA GLU A 45 -15.39 -7.34 5.03
C GLU A 45 -14.42 -6.14 5.06
N LYS A 46 -14.52 -5.34 6.12
CA LYS A 46 -13.86 -4.03 6.22
C LYS A 46 -12.41 -4.09 6.74
N SER A 47 -11.79 -5.27 6.77
CA SER A 47 -10.46 -5.45 7.35
C SER A 47 -9.32 -4.85 6.52
N ILE A 48 -9.53 -4.63 5.22
CA ILE A 48 -8.50 -4.14 4.29
C ILE A 48 -9.08 -3.01 3.44
N GLY A 49 -8.28 -1.96 3.27
CA GLY A 49 -8.56 -0.84 2.37
C GLY A 49 -7.37 -0.60 1.45
N LEU A 50 -7.64 -0.03 0.28
CA LEU A 50 -6.63 0.34 -0.70
C LEU A 50 -6.97 1.70 -1.31
N ILE A 51 -5.98 2.60 -1.34
CA ILE A 51 -6.09 3.88 -2.03
C ILE A 51 -5.32 3.82 -3.34
N LEU A 52 -5.98 4.22 -4.42
CA LEU A 52 -5.47 4.19 -5.80
C LEU A 52 -5.65 5.55 -6.45
N GLY A 53 -4.69 5.94 -7.27
CA GLY A 53 -4.85 7.01 -8.25
C GLY A 53 -5.11 6.44 -9.63
N LEU A 54 -6.12 6.97 -10.33
CA LEU A 54 -6.38 6.69 -11.73
C LEU A 54 -5.51 7.57 -12.64
N LYS A 55 -4.88 6.95 -13.64
CA LYS A 55 -4.19 7.66 -14.71
C LYS A 55 -4.18 6.81 -15.98
N ASP A 56 -4.69 7.33 -17.10
CA ASP A 56 -4.70 6.64 -18.41
C ASP A 56 -5.36 5.23 -18.36
N ASP A 57 -6.44 5.09 -17.60
CA ASP A 57 -7.15 3.83 -17.26
C ASP A 57 -6.33 2.82 -16.44
N ILE A 58 -5.26 3.27 -15.79
CA ILE A 58 -4.39 2.47 -14.92
C ILE A 58 -4.58 2.90 -13.48
N LEU A 59 -4.84 1.94 -12.59
CA LEU A 59 -4.92 2.18 -11.15
C LEU A 59 -3.55 1.99 -10.50
N CYS A 60 -3.07 2.99 -9.78
CA CYS A 60 -1.73 2.99 -9.20
C CYS A 60 -1.77 3.24 -7.68
N SER A 61 -1.12 2.36 -6.90
CA SER A 61 -0.81 2.58 -5.48
C SER A 61 0.70 2.33 -5.28
N PRO A 62 1.53 3.36 -5.15
CA PRO A 62 1.18 4.76 -5.01
C PRO A 62 0.95 5.44 -6.36
N PHE A 63 0.54 6.70 -6.31
CA PHE A 63 0.72 7.67 -7.37
C PHE A 63 1.53 8.84 -6.79
N SER A 64 2.63 9.23 -7.45
CA SER A 64 3.54 10.29 -6.97
C SER A 64 4.24 10.02 -5.62
N ALA A 65 4.50 8.76 -5.27
CA ALA A 65 5.27 8.33 -4.10
C ALA A 65 6.11 7.08 -4.40
N PRO A 66 7.10 6.71 -3.55
CA PRO A 66 7.96 5.54 -3.79
C PRO A 66 7.25 4.21 -3.54
N PHE A 67 6.32 4.18 -2.60
CA PHE A 67 5.46 3.02 -2.31
C PHE A 67 4.09 3.50 -1.83
N GLY A 68 3.10 2.64 -1.99
CA GLY A 68 1.74 2.86 -1.53
C GLY A 68 1.45 1.87 -0.43
N GLY A 69 0.40 1.09 -0.62
CA GLY A 69 0.10 -0.03 0.26
C GLY A 69 -1.36 -0.04 0.70
N PHE A 70 -1.61 -0.91 1.66
CA PHE A 70 -2.94 -1.19 2.17
C PHE A 70 -3.13 -0.52 3.52
N HIS A 71 -4.34 -0.06 3.77
CA HIS A 71 -4.82 0.12 5.12
C HIS A 71 -5.36 -1.21 5.62
N TYR A 72 -5.20 -1.47 6.90
CA TYR A 72 -5.77 -2.64 7.56
C TYR A 72 -6.11 -2.29 9.00
N THR A 73 -7.16 -2.90 9.52
CA THR A 73 -7.66 -2.62 10.87
C THR A 73 -6.70 -3.10 11.96
N HIS A 74 -5.87 -4.11 11.69
CA HIS A 74 -4.82 -4.60 12.59
C HIS A 74 -3.76 -5.47 11.86
N GLU A 75 -2.59 -5.69 12.48
CA GLU A 75 -1.46 -6.46 11.90
C GLU A 75 -1.71 -7.98 11.75
N HIS A 76 -2.83 -8.48 12.29
CA HIS A 76 -3.15 -9.91 12.35
C HIS A 76 -4.27 -10.34 11.41
N VAL A 77 -4.57 -9.54 10.37
CA VAL A 77 -5.55 -9.93 9.34
C VAL A 77 -5.15 -11.31 8.77
N SER A 78 -6.14 -12.19 8.68
CA SER A 78 -5.93 -13.57 8.24
C SER A 78 -5.53 -13.61 6.76
N TYR A 79 -4.78 -14.65 6.39
CA TYR A 79 -4.36 -14.82 5.00
C TYR A 79 -5.56 -14.97 4.05
N SER A 80 -6.65 -15.62 4.48
CA SER A 80 -7.85 -15.79 3.65
C SER A 80 -8.51 -14.46 3.31
N VAL A 81 -8.58 -13.52 4.26
CA VAL A 81 -9.12 -12.18 4.02
C VAL A 81 -8.27 -11.42 3.00
N ILE A 82 -6.94 -11.49 3.11
CA ILE A 82 -6.01 -10.88 2.13
C ILE A 82 -6.18 -11.49 0.75
N PHE A 83 -6.25 -12.83 0.67
CA PHE A 83 -6.39 -13.54 -0.60
C PHE A 83 -7.72 -13.19 -1.29
N ASN A 84 -8.82 -13.18 -0.54
CA ASN A 84 -10.14 -12.84 -1.06
C ASN A 84 -10.18 -11.39 -1.52
N TYR A 85 -9.64 -10.45 -0.73
CA TYR A 85 -9.57 -9.04 -1.11
C TYR A 85 -8.83 -8.84 -2.44
N LEU A 86 -7.67 -9.49 -2.63
CA LEU A 86 -6.92 -9.38 -3.89
C LEU A 86 -7.61 -10.10 -5.05
N SER A 87 -8.37 -11.16 -4.79
CA SER A 87 -9.21 -11.81 -5.80
C SER A 87 -10.30 -10.85 -6.27
N ASP A 88 -10.99 -10.18 -5.34
CA ASP A 88 -12.02 -9.20 -5.63
C ASP A 88 -11.46 -7.96 -6.31
N LEU A 89 -10.21 -7.58 -6.00
CA LEU A 89 -9.51 -6.50 -6.72
C LEU A 89 -9.34 -6.83 -8.20
N LYS A 90 -9.01 -8.09 -8.56
CA LYS A 90 -8.94 -8.49 -9.98
C LYS A 90 -10.30 -8.38 -10.65
N LEU A 91 -11.36 -8.81 -9.97
CA LEU A 91 -12.73 -8.72 -10.49
C LEU A 91 -13.11 -7.25 -10.70
N PHE A 92 -12.91 -6.40 -9.69
CA PHE A 92 -13.17 -4.97 -9.76
C PHE A 92 -12.45 -4.29 -10.94
N VAL A 93 -11.15 -4.57 -11.10
CA VAL A 93 -10.35 -4.00 -12.21
C VAL A 93 -10.94 -4.39 -13.56
N ASN A 94 -11.31 -5.66 -13.74
CA ASN A 94 -11.86 -6.17 -14.98
C ASN A 94 -13.27 -5.63 -15.27
N GLU A 95 -14.16 -5.68 -14.27
CA GLU A 95 -15.57 -5.26 -14.41
C GLU A 95 -15.71 -3.77 -14.67
N GLN A 96 -14.84 -2.95 -14.07
CA GLN A 96 -14.81 -1.51 -14.30
C GLN A 96 -14.08 -1.11 -15.59
N GLY A 97 -13.50 -2.07 -16.32
CA GLY A 97 -12.81 -1.82 -17.59
C GLY A 97 -11.45 -1.14 -17.47
N PHE A 98 -10.81 -1.17 -16.29
CA PHE A 98 -9.46 -0.64 -16.13
C PHE A 98 -8.42 -1.54 -16.80
N LYS A 99 -7.38 -0.95 -17.39
CA LYS A 99 -6.36 -1.70 -18.15
C LYS A 99 -5.51 -2.59 -17.25
N ARG A 100 -5.16 -2.11 -16.06
CA ARG A 100 -4.40 -2.83 -15.04
C ARG A 100 -4.42 -2.09 -13.70
N VAL A 101 -4.00 -2.80 -12.65
CA VAL A 101 -3.65 -2.24 -11.35
C VAL A 101 -2.16 -2.46 -11.07
N VAL A 102 -1.49 -1.45 -10.54
CA VAL A 102 -0.07 -1.47 -10.17
C VAL A 102 0.05 -1.11 -8.70
N ILE A 103 0.65 -1.99 -7.90
CA ILE A 103 0.80 -1.83 -6.46
C ILE A 103 2.27 -2.01 -6.08
N THR A 104 2.85 -1.00 -5.45
CA THR A 104 4.17 -1.09 -4.81
C THR A 104 3.96 -1.16 -3.30
N LEU A 105 4.28 -2.32 -2.72
CA LEU A 105 4.15 -2.56 -1.29
C LEU A 105 5.14 -1.72 -0.47
N PRO A 106 4.75 -1.25 0.73
CA PRO A 106 5.67 -0.55 1.62
C PRO A 106 6.86 -1.43 2.06
N PRO A 107 8.02 -0.83 2.34
CA PRO A 107 9.11 -1.52 3.04
C PRO A 107 8.68 -2.05 4.41
N ASN A 108 9.34 -3.11 4.90
CA ASN A 108 9.02 -3.73 6.20
C ASN A 108 8.99 -2.77 7.41
N PRO A 109 9.80 -1.70 7.49
CA PRO A 109 9.67 -0.72 8.57
C PRO A 109 8.28 -0.06 8.68
N TYR A 110 7.51 -0.02 7.59
CA TYR A 110 6.15 0.50 7.55
C TYR A 110 5.08 -0.60 7.69
N GLN A 111 5.48 -1.87 7.68
CA GLN A 111 4.57 -3.02 7.86
C GLN A 111 5.32 -4.28 8.29
N ASN A 112 5.00 -4.77 9.48
CA ASN A 112 5.81 -5.83 10.10
C ASN A 112 5.42 -7.23 9.59
N ASN A 113 4.13 -7.52 9.44
CA ASN A 113 3.65 -8.90 9.24
C ASN A 113 2.82 -9.15 7.97
N MET A 114 2.54 -8.10 7.19
CA MET A 114 1.58 -8.18 6.08
C MET A 114 2.24 -8.50 4.74
N ASN A 115 3.46 -8.01 4.50
CA ASN A 115 4.16 -8.16 3.22
C ASN A 115 4.23 -9.61 2.72
N ALA A 116 4.64 -10.55 3.58
CA ALA A 116 4.75 -11.96 3.18
C ALA A 116 3.40 -12.55 2.74
N LYS A 117 2.30 -12.16 3.40
CA LYS A 117 0.95 -12.62 3.06
C LYS A 117 0.48 -12.02 1.73
N PHE A 118 0.67 -10.72 1.54
CA PHE A 118 0.34 -10.03 0.29
C PHE A 118 1.14 -10.59 -0.89
N ILE A 119 2.47 -10.73 -0.75
CA ILE A 119 3.33 -11.29 -1.79
C ILE A 119 2.87 -12.70 -2.16
N ASN A 120 2.59 -13.55 -1.17
CA ASN A 120 2.09 -14.90 -1.45
C ASN A 120 0.76 -14.87 -2.23
N ALA A 121 -0.19 -14.04 -1.80
CA ALA A 121 -1.49 -13.93 -2.46
C ALA A 121 -1.37 -13.35 -3.88
N PHE A 122 -0.55 -12.31 -4.10
CA PHE A 122 -0.26 -11.76 -5.43
C PHE A 122 0.28 -12.84 -6.38
N VAL A 123 1.27 -13.61 -5.94
CA VAL A 123 1.84 -14.71 -6.73
C VAL A 123 0.78 -15.77 -7.04
N ARG A 124 0.01 -16.21 -6.04
CA ARG A 124 -1.01 -17.26 -6.23
C ARG A 124 -2.18 -16.82 -7.10
N LEU A 125 -2.48 -15.53 -7.14
CA LEU A 125 -3.51 -14.95 -8.01
C LEU A 125 -2.98 -14.57 -9.40
N GLY A 126 -1.70 -14.82 -9.69
CA GLY A 126 -1.11 -14.60 -11.01
C GLY A 126 -0.82 -13.13 -11.33
N PHE A 127 -0.60 -12.29 -10.32
CA PHE A 127 -0.09 -10.94 -10.55
C PHE A 127 1.36 -11.01 -11.06
N THR A 128 1.72 -10.09 -11.95
CA THR A 128 3.10 -9.97 -12.43
C THR A 128 3.94 -9.25 -11.37
N MET A 129 4.98 -9.90 -10.88
CA MET A 129 5.90 -9.32 -9.90
C MET A 129 6.96 -8.47 -10.62
N ALA A 130 7.12 -7.23 -10.18
CA ALA A 130 8.28 -6.40 -10.53
C ALA A 130 9.47 -6.73 -9.62
N THR A 131 10.64 -6.21 -9.98
CA THR A 131 11.85 -6.32 -9.15
C THR A 131 11.62 -5.64 -7.80
N PRO A 132 11.82 -6.33 -6.67
CA PRO A 132 11.75 -5.70 -5.36
C PRO A 132 12.91 -4.72 -5.18
N ASP A 133 12.63 -3.58 -4.55
CA ASP A 133 13.66 -2.60 -4.20
C ASP A 133 14.33 -2.95 -2.86
N ILE A 134 15.56 -2.50 -2.66
CA ILE A 134 16.33 -2.70 -1.43
C ILE A 134 16.37 -1.40 -0.64
N GLN A 135 15.73 -1.40 0.51
CA GLN A 135 15.74 -0.27 1.44
C GLN A 135 16.78 -0.47 2.55
N ASN A 136 17.63 0.53 2.76
CA ASN A 136 18.45 0.62 3.96
C ASN A 136 17.74 1.50 5.00
N CYS A 137 17.58 1.00 6.22
CA CYS A 137 17.00 1.75 7.33
C CYS A 137 17.81 1.56 8.61
N VAL A 138 17.86 2.60 9.44
CA VAL A 138 18.51 2.56 10.76
C VAL A 138 17.45 2.70 11.84
N ASN A 139 17.41 1.77 12.78
CA ASN A 139 16.55 1.88 13.94
C ASN A 139 17.19 2.82 14.98
N LEU A 140 16.78 4.08 14.99
CA LEU A 140 17.33 5.10 15.89
C LEU A 140 17.12 4.81 17.39
N LYS A 141 16.13 3.98 17.75
CA LYS A 141 15.96 3.54 19.15
C LYS A 141 17.04 2.56 19.61
N LYS A 142 17.74 1.91 18.65
CA LYS A 142 18.79 0.93 18.88
C LYS A 142 20.17 1.40 18.40
N PHE A 143 20.24 2.58 17.79
CA PHE A 143 21.46 3.12 17.25
C PHE A 143 22.14 4.02 18.29
N ASP A 144 23.36 3.68 18.64
CA ASP A 144 24.18 4.38 19.64
C ASP A 144 24.97 5.56 19.05
N GLY A 145 24.79 5.86 17.76
CA GLY A 145 25.53 6.90 17.03
C GLY A 145 26.83 6.40 16.41
N ASN A 146 27.24 5.15 16.65
CA ASN A 146 28.49 4.60 16.16
C ASN A 146 28.27 3.69 14.95
N TRP A 147 28.85 4.07 13.83
CA TRP A 147 28.87 3.22 12.64
C TRP A 147 30.00 2.21 12.71
N THR A 148 29.72 0.94 12.45
CA THR A 148 30.75 -0.12 12.40
C THR A 148 31.84 0.16 11.36
N LYS A 149 31.48 0.86 10.27
CA LYS A 149 32.43 1.36 9.26
C LYS A 149 32.35 2.87 9.19
N ASN A 150 33.48 3.54 9.41
CA ASN A 150 33.60 5.00 9.34
C ASN A 150 33.11 5.57 8.00
N THR A 151 33.30 4.85 6.89
CA THR A 151 32.84 5.27 5.56
C THR A 151 31.33 5.39 5.46
N VAL A 152 30.57 4.56 6.19
CA VAL A 152 29.10 4.69 6.24
C VAL A 152 28.72 5.97 6.97
N GLY A 153 29.40 6.27 8.08
CA GLY A 153 29.19 7.52 8.81
C GLY A 153 29.55 8.77 8.00
N GLN A 154 30.52 8.68 7.09
CA GLN A 154 30.86 9.77 6.16
C GLN A 154 29.76 10.01 5.12
N ASN A 155 29.14 8.96 4.58
CA ASN A 155 28.09 9.09 3.57
C ASN A 155 26.75 9.63 4.12
N CYS A 156 26.56 9.59 5.43
CA CYS A 156 25.34 10.06 6.09
C CYS A 156 25.44 11.51 6.64
N ARG A 157 26.60 12.17 6.49
CA ARG A 157 26.84 13.56 6.85
C ARG A 157 26.87 14.44 5.61
#